data_AF-A0A1V1SUC4-F1
#
_entry.id   AF-A0A1V1SUC4-F1
#
_cell.length_a   1.000
_cell.length_b   1.000
_cell.length_c   1.000
_cell.angle_alpha   90.00
_cell.angle_beta   90.00
_cell.angle_gamma   90.00
#
_symmetry.space_group_name_H-M   'P 1'
#
loop_
_entity.id
_entity.type
_entity.pdbx_description
1 polymer ?
#
loop_
_entity_poly.entity_id
_entity_poly.type
_entity_poly.pdbx_seq_one_letter_code
_entity_poly.pdbx_strand_id
1 'polypeptide(L)'
;MSHEPTIYFNRDIDTLYIPRPSFMGYDDSSRSFADSIGDADYIVHLAIDYVPPSIKRPWETYNKYVLIQSFPFLKEVFLVTESTASSDDCCHIGELDLADPSRNTLSLNRLLEDVKTSFYYEVGGQFGMLDRDASMEPLHLPPLIVKSKIWTHK
;
A
#
# COMPACT_ATOMS: atom_id res chain seq x y z
N MET A 1 -3.93 -2.29 -25.88
CA MET A 1 -4.24 -1.21 -24.93
C MET A 1 -4.64 -1.87 -23.63
N SER A 2 -3.72 -2.06 -22.69
CA SER A 2 -4.03 -2.68 -21.39
C SER A 2 -4.45 -1.56 -20.43
N HIS A 3 -5.75 -1.41 -20.19
CA HIS A 3 -6.24 -0.57 -19.10
C HIS A 3 -6.27 -1.41 -17.83
N GLU A 4 -5.35 -1.14 -16.91
CA GLU A 4 -5.49 -1.42 -15.49
C GLU A 4 -4.65 -0.36 -14.78
N PRO A 5 -5.31 0.59 -14.10
CA PRO A 5 -5.85 0.36 -12.77
C PRO A 5 -7.29 0.89 -12.61
N THR A 6 -8.22 0.06 -12.15
CA THR A 6 -9.52 0.54 -11.63
C THR A 6 -9.34 0.71 -10.13
N ILE A 7 -9.69 1.85 -9.54
CA ILE A 7 -9.78 1.91 -8.07
C ILE A 7 -10.98 1.04 -7.67
N TYR A 8 -10.77 0.08 -6.78
CA TYR A 8 -11.81 -0.86 -6.36
C TYR A 8 -12.26 -0.52 -4.94
N PHE A 9 -13.55 -0.63 -4.68
CA PHE A 9 -14.08 -0.55 -3.32
C PHE A 9 -14.82 -1.85 -3.00
N ASN A 10 -14.29 -2.62 -2.07
CA ASN A 10 -14.96 -3.81 -1.56
C ASN A 10 -15.90 -3.37 -0.43
N ARG A 11 -17.21 -3.49 -0.67
CA ARG A 11 -18.25 -3.05 0.28
C ARG A 11 -18.38 -3.97 1.49
N ASP A 12 -18.05 -5.25 1.33
CA ASP A 12 -18.26 -6.25 2.39
C ASP A 12 -17.25 -6.08 3.53
N ILE A 13 -16.04 -5.64 3.19
CA ILE A 13 -14.95 -5.38 4.14
C ILE A 13 -14.55 -3.90 4.20
N ASP A 14 -15.36 -3.02 3.63
CA ASP A 14 -15.18 -1.55 3.64
C ASP A 14 -13.74 -1.12 3.30
N THR A 15 -13.23 -1.65 2.20
CA THR A 15 -11.83 -1.51 1.81
C THR A 15 -11.71 -0.81 0.47
N LEU A 16 -11.04 0.34 0.47
CA LEU A 16 -10.61 1.04 -0.73
C LEU A 16 -9.28 0.46 -1.20
N TYR A 17 -9.27 -0.16 -2.36
CA TYR A 17 -8.05 -0.65 -3.00
C TYR A 17 -7.61 0.29 -4.12
N ILE A 18 -6.39 0.81 -3.98
CA ILE A 18 -5.74 1.68 -4.96
C ILE A 18 -4.62 0.88 -5.64
N PRO A 19 -4.83 0.29 -6.82
CA PRO A 19 -3.78 -0.43 -7.54
C PRO A 19 -2.71 0.50 -8.10
N ARG A 20 -1.55 -0.08 -8.45
CA ARG A 20 -0.48 0.60 -9.22
C ARG A 20 -0.20 -0.12 -10.53
N PRO A 21 0.40 0.55 -11.53
CA PRO A 21 1.01 -0.14 -12.68
C PRO A 21 2.13 -1.08 -12.23
N SER A 22 2.22 -2.29 -12.77
CA SER A 22 3.17 -3.33 -12.31
C SER A 22 4.65 -2.91 -12.34
N PHE A 23 5.02 -2.00 -13.25
CA PHE A 23 6.40 -1.57 -13.52
C PHE A 23 6.89 -0.34 -12.73
N MET A 24 6.03 0.34 -11.96
CA MET A 24 6.42 1.50 -11.13
C MET A 24 5.61 1.58 -9.83
N GLY A 25 6.14 2.18 -8.77
CA GLY A 25 5.39 2.42 -7.54
C GLY A 25 4.32 3.51 -7.67
N TYR A 26 3.88 4.03 -6.53
CA TYR A 26 2.92 5.13 -6.49
C TYR A 26 3.63 6.45 -6.82
N ASP A 27 3.12 7.16 -7.82
CA ASP A 27 3.64 8.46 -8.22
C ASP A 27 3.18 9.59 -7.27
N ASP A 28 3.58 10.83 -7.57
CA ASP A 28 3.28 11.97 -6.72
C ASP A 28 1.78 12.31 -6.67
N SER A 29 0.99 11.89 -7.66
CA SER A 29 -0.46 12.14 -7.69
C SER A 29 -1.21 11.33 -6.63
N SER A 30 -0.64 10.20 -6.20
CA SER A 30 -1.20 9.39 -5.11
C SER A 30 -1.29 10.15 -3.79
N ARG A 31 -0.42 11.14 -3.55
CA ARG A 31 -0.39 11.90 -2.29
C ARG A 31 -1.70 12.65 -2.02
N SER A 32 -2.29 13.21 -3.08
CA SER A 32 -3.52 14.01 -3.03
C SER A 32 -4.78 13.22 -3.40
N PHE A 33 -4.69 11.88 -3.39
CA PHE A 33 -5.82 11.05 -3.80
C PHE A 33 -7.02 11.21 -2.85
N ALA A 34 -6.77 11.25 -1.53
CA ALA A 34 -7.82 11.47 -0.53
C ALA A 34 -8.60 12.79 -0.75
N ASP A 35 -7.88 13.88 -1.06
CA ASP A 35 -8.50 15.17 -1.37
C ASP A 35 -9.38 15.10 -2.63
N SER A 36 -9.02 14.23 -3.57
CA SER A 36 -9.70 14.09 -4.86
C SER A 36 -11.04 13.33 -4.74
N ILE A 37 -11.17 12.43 -3.77
CA ILE A 37 -12.41 11.65 -3.58
C ILE A 37 -13.43 12.35 -2.69
N GLY A 38 -13.03 13.35 -1.88
CA GLY A 38 -13.91 14.14 -1.00
C GLY A 38 -14.49 13.39 0.22
N ASP A 39 -14.53 12.06 0.16
CA ASP A 39 -15.13 11.16 1.15
C ASP A 39 -14.08 10.33 1.92
N ALA A 40 -12.84 10.82 2.01
CA ALA A 40 -11.73 10.11 2.67
C ALA A 40 -12.02 9.78 4.15
N ASP A 41 -12.87 10.58 4.81
CA ASP A 41 -13.29 10.38 6.20
C ASP A 41 -14.09 9.10 6.41
N TYR A 42 -14.71 8.55 5.36
CA TYR A 42 -15.49 7.32 5.45
C TYR A 42 -14.64 6.07 5.21
N ILE A 43 -13.39 6.21 4.78
CA ILE A 43 -12.53 5.07 4.48
C ILE A 43 -11.80 4.63 5.75
N VAL A 44 -12.12 3.42 6.20
CA VAL A 44 -11.51 2.82 7.40
C VAL A 44 -10.47 1.75 7.09
N HIS A 45 -10.50 1.15 5.89
CA HIS A 45 -9.48 0.23 5.42
C HIS A 45 -8.95 0.65 4.04
N LEU A 46 -7.63 0.73 3.91
CA LEU A 46 -6.95 1.09 2.68
C LEU A 46 -6.06 -0.07 2.22
N ALA A 47 -6.25 -0.55 1.00
CA ALA A 47 -5.40 -1.55 0.38
C ALA A 47 -4.52 -0.90 -0.70
N ILE A 48 -3.22 -1.16 -0.64
CA ILE A 48 -2.23 -0.68 -1.59
C ILE A 48 -1.25 -1.79 -1.95
N ASP A 49 -0.74 -1.76 -3.18
CA ASP A 49 0.23 -2.72 -3.67
C ASP A 49 1.58 -2.56 -2.97
N TYR A 50 2.13 -3.68 -2.53
CA TYR A 50 3.54 -3.78 -2.19
C TYR A 50 4.39 -3.52 -3.45
N VAL A 51 5.42 -2.69 -3.28
CA VAL A 51 6.36 -2.34 -4.35
C VAL A 51 7.70 -3.02 -4.05
N PRO A 52 8.10 -4.03 -4.84
CA PRO A 52 9.40 -4.67 -4.67
C PRO A 52 10.57 -3.67 -4.73
N PRO A 53 11.61 -3.84 -3.90
CA PRO A 53 12.79 -2.96 -3.91
C PRO A 53 13.48 -2.85 -5.28
N SER A 54 13.37 -3.87 -6.13
CA SER A 54 13.96 -3.89 -7.48
C SER A 54 13.31 -2.90 -8.45
N ILE A 55 12.05 -2.53 -8.22
CA ILE A 55 11.32 -1.57 -9.07
C ILE A 55 11.06 -0.23 -8.35
N LYS A 56 11.09 -0.25 -7.02
CA LYS A 56 10.80 0.90 -6.17
C LYS A 56 11.79 2.04 -6.45
N ARG A 57 11.28 3.22 -6.77
CA ARG A 57 12.08 4.45 -6.87
C ARG A 57 12.26 5.10 -5.50
N PRO A 58 13.37 5.84 -5.27
CA PRO A 58 13.65 6.44 -3.97
C PRO A 58 12.56 7.39 -3.42
N TRP A 59 11.76 8.04 -4.28
CA TRP A 59 10.72 8.98 -3.84
C TRP A 59 9.34 8.34 -3.62
N GLU A 60 9.14 7.09 -4.05
CA GLU A 60 7.83 6.41 -3.98
C GLU A 60 7.46 5.95 -2.57
N THR A 61 8.43 5.82 -1.66
CA THR A 61 8.16 5.44 -0.28
C THR A 61 7.48 6.59 0.47
N TYR A 62 7.95 7.83 0.31
CA TYR A 62 7.26 9.03 0.78
C TYR A 62 5.82 9.12 0.22
N ASN A 63 5.62 8.77 -1.06
CA ASN A 63 4.29 8.81 -1.69
C ASN A 63 3.27 7.92 -0.98
N LYS A 64 3.66 6.68 -0.67
CA LYS A 64 2.80 5.74 0.07
C LYS A 64 2.53 6.21 1.49
N TYR A 65 3.54 6.77 2.16
CA TYR A 65 3.36 7.28 3.52
C TYR A 65 2.34 8.42 3.56
N VAL A 66 2.49 9.42 2.68
CA VAL A 66 1.56 10.56 2.59
C VAL A 66 0.16 10.10 2.17
N LEU A 67 0.06 9.15 1.23
CA LEU A 67 -1.22 8.55 0.86
C LEU A 67 -1.90 7.87 2.05
N ILE A 68 -1.18 7.15 2.91
CA ILE A 68 -1.77 6.52 4.10
C ILE A 68 -2.23 7.61 5.09
N GLN A 69 -1.41 8.63 5.33
CA GLN A 69 -1.71 9.70 6.28
C GLN A 69 -2.88 10.60 5.84
N SER A 70 -3.20 10.65 4.55
CA SER A 70 -4.28 11.50 4.04
C SER A 70 -5.68 10.95 4.32
N PHE A 71 -5.80 9.73 4.86
CA PHE A 71 -7.06 9.17 5.36
C PHE A 71 -7.10 9.19 6.89
N PRO A 72 -7.90 10.06 7.52
CA PRO A 72 -7.80 10.35 8.95
C PRO A 72 -8.34 9.23 9.87
N PHE A 73 -9.19 8.34 9.36
CA PHE A 73 -9.86 7.31 10.17
C PHE A 73 -9.47 5.88 9.81
N LEU A 74 -8.31 5.69 9.17
CA LEU A 74 -7.81 4.35 8.85
C LEU A 74 -7.58 3.54 10.12
N LYS A 75 -8.26 2.40 10.19
CA LYS A 75 -8.03 1.37 11.20
C LYS A 75 -6.93 0.43 10.76
N GLU A 76 -6.88 0.08 9.48
CA GLU A 76 -5.92 -0.89 8.95
C GLU A 76 -5.51 -0.52 7.52
N VAL A 77 -4.25 -0.85 7.18
CA VAL A 77 -3.72 -0.73 5.83
C VAL A 77 -3.28 -2.11 5.34
N PHE A 78 -3.83 -2.55 4.21
CA PHE A 78 -3.50 -3.82 3.59
C PHE A 78 -2.39 -3.63 2.55
N LEU A 79 -1.22 -4.19 2.82
CA LEU A 79 -0.12 -4.31 1.86
C LEU A 79 -0.36 -5.54 0.99
N VAL A 80 -0.82 -5.28 -0.23
CA VAL A 80 -1.27 -6.28 -1.16
C VAL A 80 -0.09 -6.82 -1.96
N THR A 81 0.08 -8.15 -1.95
CA THR A 81 1.10 -8.86 -2.70
C THR A 81 0.46 -9.69 -3.81
N GLU A 82 1.17 -9.83 -4.93
CA GLU A 82 0.75 -10.75 -5.99
C GLU A 82 0.73 -12.19 -5.46
N SER A 83 -0.32 -12.94 -5.77
CA SER A 83 -0.37 -14.37 -5.47
C SER A 83 0.66 -15.10 -6.32
N THR A 84 1.44 -16.00 -5.71
CA THR A 84 2.41 -16.83 -6.45
C THR A 84 1.74 -17.92 -7.31
N ALA A 85 0.41 -18.04 -7.25
CA ALA A 85 -0.35 -18.91 -8.13
C ALA A 85 -0.51 -18.22 -9.50
N SER A 86 0.43 -18.54 -10.39
CA SER A 86 0.47 -18.23 -11.82
C SER A 86 -0.87 -17.94 -12.50
N SER A 87 -0.97 -16.79 -13.18
CA SER A 87 -1.20 -16.80 -14.63
C SER A 87 -0.65 -15.52 -15.26
N ASP A 88 0.19 -15.71 -16.27
CA ASP A 88 0.70 -14.71 -17.21
C ASP A 88 -0.38 -14.25 -18.20
N ASP A 89 -1.66 -14.29 -17.80
CA ASP A 89 -2.79 -14.07 -18.73
C ASP A 89 -3.45 -12.72 -18.50
N CYS A 90 -3.47 -11.96 -19.60
CA CYS A 90 -4.06 -10.65 -19.73
C CYS A 90 -5.54 -10.64 -19.33
N CYS A 91 -5.96 -9.55 -18.69
CA CYS A 91 -7.35 -9.20 -18.38
C CYS A 91 -7.92 -9.98 -17.19
N HIS A 92 -7.70 -9.50 -15.97
CA HIS A 92 -8.40 -9.97 -14.78
C HIS A 92 -9.91 -9.61 -14.86
N ILE A 93 -10.70 -10.46 -15.51
CA ILE A 93 -12.16 -10.34 -15.55
C ILE A 93 -12.73 -11.05 -14.31
N GLY A 94 -12.85 -10.33 -13.20
CA GLY A 94 -13.37 -10.88 -11.93
C GLY A 94 -13.50 -9.84 -10.82
N GLU A 95 -14.10 -10.24 -9.70
CA GLU A 95 -14.14 -9.43 -8.48
C GLU A 95 -12.85 -9.66 -7.68
N LEU A 96 -12.19 -8.55 -7.31
CA LEU A 96 -10.97 -8.60 -6.51
C LEU A 96 -11.30 -8.91 -5.05
N ASP A 97 -10.67 -9.96 -4.54
CA ASP A 97 -10.71 -10.32 -3.13
C ASP A 97 -9.31 -10.30 -2.51
N LEU A 98 -9.25 -10.07 -1.19
CA LEU A 98 -8.03 -9.94 -0.40
C LEU A 98 -7.95 -11.05 0.64
N ALA A 99 -7.18 -12.08 0.33
CA ALA A 99 -7.00 -13.23 1.21
C ALA A 99 -5.73 -13.12 2.05
N ASP A 100 -5.65 -13.98 3.07
CA ASP A 100 -4.43 -14.14 3.83
C ASP A 100 -3.31 -14.71 2.94
N PRO A 101 -2.10 -14.14 3.03
CA PRO A 101 -0.99 -14.54 2.18
C PRO A 101 -0.53 -15.97 2.51
N SER A 102 -0.26 -16.77 1.48
CA SER A 102 0.25 -18.15 1.63
C SER A 102 1.73 -18.22 2.06
N ARG A 103 2.42 -17.08 2.14
CA ARG A 103 3.83 -16.98 2.53
C ARG A 103 4.05 -17.31 4.00
N ASN A 104 5.27 -17.77 4.32
CA ASN A 104 5.70 -18.01 5.70
C ASN A 104 5.67 -16.71 6.54
N THR A 105 5.18 -16.82 7.78
CA THR A 105 5.05 -15.72 8.75
C THR A 105 6.34 -14.93 8.97
N LEU A 106 7.51 -15.59 9.02
CA LEU A 106 8.80 -14.92 9.19
C LEU A 106 9.13 -14.00 8.00
N SER A 107 8.82 -14.44 6.79
CA SER A 107 9.04 -13.65 5.57
C SER A 107 8.10 -12.46 5.50
N LEU A 108 6.84 -12.64 5.94
CA LEU A 108 5.84 -11.57 6.02
C LEU A 108 6.24 -10.52 7.06
N ASN A 109 6.67 -10.94 8.23
CA ASN A 109 7.14 -10.03 9.28
C ASN A 109 8.36 -9.22 8.83
N ARG A 110 9.33 -9.86 8.17
CA ARG A 110 10.48 -9.15 7.60
C ARG A 110 10.06 -8.11 6.57
N LEU A 111 9.14 -8.47 5.67
CA LEU A 111 8.59 -7.52 4.69
C LEU A 111 7.92 -6.32 5.37
N LEU A 112 7.11 -6.55 6.39
CA LEU A 112 6.46 -5.47 7.15
C LEU A 112 7.48 -4.56 7.83
N GLU A 113 8.50 -5.12 8.46
CA GLU A 113 9.56 -4.35 9.11
C GLU A 113 10.40 -3.57 8.09
N ASP A 114 10.72 -4.15 6.94
CA ASP A 114 11.42 -3.46 5.85
C ASP A 114 10.60 -2.26 5.33
N VAL A 115 9.28 -2.43 5.19
CA VAL A 115 8.38 -1.34 4.77
C VAL A 115 8.33 -0.23 5.81
N LYS A 116 8.11 -0.55 7.09
CA LYS A 116 8.11 0.43 8.19
C LYS A 116 9.44 1.19 8.25
N THR A 117 10.54 0.45 8.22
CA THR A 117 11.90 1.01 8.24
C THR A 117 12.11 1.96 7.06
N SER A 118 11.58 1.63 5.88
CA SER A 118 11.67 2.53 4.73
C SER A 118 10.95 3.86 4.95
N PHE A 119 9.83 3.88 5.68
CA PHE A 119 9.15 5.14 6.01
C PHE A 119 9.98 6.02 6.96
N TYR A 120 10.65 5.43 7.95
CA TYR A 120 11.49 6.19 8.90
C TYR A 120 12.66 6.90 8.23
N TYR A 121 13.37 6.23 7.32
CA TYR A 121 14.52 6.84 6.64
C TYR A 121 14.15 8.05 5.78
N GLU A 122 12.95 8.08 5.21
CA GLU A 122 12.53 9.15 4.30
C GLU A 122 11.81 10.29 5.03
N VAL A 123 10.94 9.99 6.00
CA VAL A 123 10.34 11.02 6.86
C VAL A 123 11.42 11.68 7.72
N GLY A 124 12.28 10.89 8.36
CA GLY A 124 13.43 11.41 9.11
C GLY A 124 14.44 12.15 8.23
N GLY A 125 14.61 11.74 6.96
CA GLY A 125 15.48 12.42 6.00
C GLY A 125 14.99 13.80 5.55
N GLN A 126 13.66 14.04 5.55
CA GLN A 126 13.08 15.36 5.27
C GLN A 126 13.17 16.33 6.47
N PHE A 127 13.19 15.80 7.70
CA PHE A 127 13.27 16.61 8.93
C PHE A 127 14.66 16.64 9.59
N GLY A 128 15.61 15.81 9.15
CA GLY A 128 16.87 15.56 9.85
C GLY A 128 18.13 15.80 9.02
N MET A 129 18.46 17.07 8.77
CA MET A 129 19.88 17.48 8.69
C MET A 129 20.35 18.21 9.96
N LEU A 130 19.54 18.17 11.03
CA LEU A 130 19.88 18.70 12.35
C LEU A 130 19.48 17.64 13.40
N ASP A 131 20.46 17.28 14.22
CA ASP A 131 20.38 16.45 15.42
C ASP A 131 20.21 14.93 15.28
N ARG A 132 21.37 14.26 15.46
CA ARG A 132 21.59 12.81 15.46
C ARG A 132 21.12 12.11 16.76
N ASP A 133 20.44 12.81 17.65
CA ASP A 133 20.07 12.34 19.00
C ASP A 133 18.58 12.59 19.37
N ALA A 134 17.72 12.97 18.42
CA ALA A 134 16.28 12.99 18.68
C ALA A 134 15.77 11.55 18.74
N SER A 135 15.27 11.13 19.92
CA SER A 135 14.42 9.96 20.06
C SER A 135 13.35 10.02 18.97
N MET A 136 13.46 9.19 17.93
CA MET A 136 12.48 9.18 16.86
C MET A 136 11.12 8.85 17.48
N GLU A 137 10.20 9.82 17.47
CA GLU A 137 8.82 9.53 17.79
C GLU A 137 8.33 8.43 16.84
N PRO A 138 7.61 7.42 17.35
CA PRO A 138 7.12 6.35 16.52
C PRO A 138 6.21 6.94 15.44
N LEU A 139 6.42 6.54 14.18
CA LEU A 139 5.52 6.93 13.10
C LEU A 139 4.10 6.48 13.48
N HIS A 140 3.17 7.43 13.55
CA HIS A 140 1.76 7.17 13.78
C HIS A 140 1.14 6.55 12.52
N LEU A 141 1.45 5.29 12.26
CA LEU A 141 0.90 4.51 11.17
C LEU A 141 -0.20 3.58 11.69
N PRO A 142 -1.33 3.48 10.97
CA PRO A 142 -2.27 2.39 11.19
C PRO A 142 -1.56 1.03 11.07
N PRO A 143 -2.08 -0.02 11.72
CA PRO A 143 -1.66 -1.40 11.52
C PRO A 143 -1.50 -1.76 10.04
N LEU A 144 -0.30 -2.21 9.66
CA LEU A 144 0.00 -2.74 8.34
C LEU A 144 -0.17 -4.26 8.33
N ILE A 145 -1.05 -4.77 7.47
CA ILE A 145 -1.37 -6.19 7.33
C ILE A 145 -1.06 -6.62 5.91
N VAL A 146 -0.35 -7.74 5.73
CA VAL A 146 -0.08 -8.25 4.38
C VAL A 146 -1.27 -9.08 3.89
N LYS A 147 -1.69 -8.84 2.66
CA LYS A 147 -2.74 -9.61 1.97
C LYS A 147 -2.24 -10.08 0.61
N SER A 148 -2.90 -11.09 0.04
CA SER A 148 -2.66 -11.56 -1.32
C SER A 148 -3.87 -11.27 -2.21
N LYS A 149 -3.61 -10.82 -3.44
CA LYS A 149 -4.66 -10.65 -4.46
C LYS A 149 -5.22 -12.01 -4.85
N ILE A 150 -6.54 -12.14 -4.83
CA ILE A 150 -7.25 -13.25 -5.44
C ILE A 150 -8.30 -12.68 -6.38
N TRP A 151 -8.36 -13.22 -7.59
CA TRP A 151 -9.39 -12.90 -8.55
C TRP A 151 -10.42 -14.02 -8.54
N THR A 152 -11.67 -13.67 -8.25
CA THR A 152 -12.78 -14.62 -8.30
C THR A 152 -13.58 -14.40 -9.58
N HIS A 153 -13.84 -15.50 -10.30
CA HIS A 153 -14.81 -15.50 -11.38
C HIS A 153 -16.16 -15.87 -10.78
N LYS A 154 -17.11 -14.93 -10.77
CA LYS A 154 -18.52 -15.22 -10.49
C LYS A 154 -19.22 -15.73 -11.74
#